data_AF-A0A928T229-F1
#
_entry.id   AF-A0A928T229-F1
#
_cell.length_a   1.000
_cell.length_b   1.000
_cell.length_c   1.000
_cell.angle_alpha   90.00
_cell.angle_beta   90.00
_cell.angle_gamma   90.00
#
_symmetry.space_group_name_H-M   'P 1'
#
loop_
_entity.id
_entity.type
_entity.pdbx_description
1 polymer ?
#
loop_
_entity_poly.entity_id
_entity_poly.type
_entity_poly.pdbx_seq_one_letter_code
_entity_poly.pdbx_strand_id
1 'polypeptide(L)'
;MSYRALVALALCGAACDRAEPPTSPSSVNSAQSSPQRERRSSKPNRELARADAAAPPDASPAPSDAGEAAPARDAGPTALTPPELRDADGTPLPQTEAEPSSSSPWFEAGARALFRAIQADDPSMAEGFFFPLVAYEQVKDVKDPKRDWERRLMANFRRDVHDYHERLGPDAKSARFVGVELAKERLKWMKPRSEGNKLGYYRVTRNRLRYETAQGKPASLELTSLISWRGEWYLVHLNGFD
;
A
#
# COMPACT_ATOMS: atom_id res chain seq x y z
N MET A 1 24.45 5.22 58.09
CA MET A 1 24.78 6.37 57.22
C MET A 1 23.69 6.45 56.16
N SER A 2 22.72 7.33 56.37
CA SER A 2 21.49 7.40 55.59
C SER A 2 21.39 8.78 54.95
N TYR A 3 21.28 8.85 53.62
CA TYR A 3 20.87 10.06 52.92
C TYR A 3 19.49 9.85 52.32
N ARG A 4 18.49 10.49 52.94
CA ARG A 4 17.17 10.76 52.35
C ARG A 4 17.29 12.09 51.60
N ALA A 5 16.95 12.11 50.32
CA ALA A 5 16.70 13.34 49.58
C ALA A 5 15.20 13.40 49.24
N LEU A 6 14.48 14.20 50.04
CA LEU A 6 13.17 14.76 49.72
C LEU A 6 13.41 16.06 48.95
N VAL A 7 12.82 16.21 47.77
CA VAL A 7 12.60 17.52 47.16
C VAL A 7 11.13 17.60 46.80
N ALA A 8 10.43 18.50 47.48
CA ALA A 8 9.06 18.87 47.23
C ALA A 8 8.98 20.37 46.95
N LEU A 9 8.06 20.70 46.04
CA LEU A 9 7.34 21.96 45.83
C LEU A 9 8.10 23.23 45.42
N ALA A 10 7.73 23.73 44.24
CA ALA A 10 7.31 25.12 44.08
C ALA A 10 6.22 25.24 43.00
N LEU A 11 5.00 25.52 43.44
CA LEU A 11 3.89 26.05 42.66
C LEU A 11 4.00 27.58 42.67
N CYS A 12 3.94 28.23 41.52
CA CYS A 12 3.54 29.63 41.37
C CYS A 12 2.62 29.74 40.15
N GLY A 13 1.42 30.26 40.34
CA GLY A 13 0.47 30.62 39.30
C GLY A 13 0.33 32.13 39.16
N ALA A 14 -0.10 32.57 37.97
CA ALA A 14 -0.86 33.78 37.59
C ALA A 14 -0.74 33.89 36.05
N ALA A 15 -1.74 33.58 35.23
CA ALA A 15 -2.98 34.31 34.94
C ALA A 15 -2.81 35.50 33.97
N CYS A 16 -3.60 35.43 32.89
CA CYS A 16 -4.03 36.47 31.94
C CYS A 16 -2.97 37.11 31.01
N ASP A 17 -3.06 36.84 29.69
CA ASP A 17 -3.84 37.74 28.83
C ASP A 17 -4.17 37.14 27.46
N ARG A 18 -5.34 37.56 26.96
CA ARG A 18 -6.06 37.09 25.78
C ARG A 18 -5.79 38.07 24.64
N ALA A 19 -5.31 37.60 23.49
CA ALA A 19 -5.21 38.42 22.29
C ALA A 19 -5.74 37.65 21.07
N GLU A 20 -6.88 38.11 20.56
CA GLU A 20 -7.50 37.76 19.28
C GLU A 20 -7.92 39.10 18.60
N PRO A 21 -8.27 39.12 17.32
CA PRO A 21 -7.48 39.69 16.22
C PRO A 21 -8.03 41.04 15.70
N PRO A 22 -7.32 41.76 14.80
CA PRO A 22 -7.93 42.83 14.03
C PRO A 22 -8.46 42.35 12.67
N THR A 23 -9.76 42.58 12.46
CA THR A 23 -10.48 42.57 11.18
C THR A 23 -10.17 43.81 10.32
N SER A 24 -10.43 43.64 9.02
CA SER A 24 -10.25 44.51 7.84
C SER A 24 -10.66 45.98 7.96
N PRO A 25 -10.32 46.79 6.94
CA PRO A 25 -11.42 47.36 6.14
C PRO A 25 -11.27 47.19 4.62
N SER A 26 -12.40 46.92 3.99
CA SER A 26 -12.66 47.07 2.55
C SER A 26 -12.80 48.55 2.18
N SER A 27 -12.25 48.94 1.02
CA SER A 27 -12.72 50.12 0.28
C SER A 27 -12.73 49.84 -1.23
N VAL A 28 -13.95 49.85 -1.74
CA VAL A 28 -14.41 50.07 -3.12
C VAL A 28 -13.89 51.40 -3.69
N ASN A 29 -13.53 51.48 -4.98
CA ASN A 29 -14.43 51.94 -6.05
C ASN A 29 -13.74 52.06 -7.43
N SER A 30 -14.42 51.52 -8.44
CA SER A 30 -14.74 52.05 -9.79
C SER A 30 -13.75 52.96 -10.56
N ALA A 31 -13.42 52.57 -11.81
CA ALA A 31 -14.13 52.98 -13.03
C ALA A 31 -13.26 52.93 -14.30
N GLN A 32 -13.86 52.44 -15.41
CA GLN A 32 -13.72 52.93 -16.80
C GLN A 32 -12.37 52.70 -17.53
N SER A 33 -12.28 52.32 -18.82
CA SER A 33 -13.21 52.30 -19.96
C SER A 33 -12.66 51.38 -21.05
N SER A 34 -13.55 50.75 -21.83
CA SER A 34 -13.23 50.23 -23.18
C SER A 34 -13.04 51.39 -24.18
N PRO A 35 -12.37 51.13 -25.31
CA PRO A 35 -13.13 51.18 -26.55
C PRO A 35 -12.81 50.03 -27.53
N GLN A 36 -13.66 50.01 -28.55
CA GLN A 36 -14.03 48.95 -29.47
C GLN A 36 -13.33 49.15 -30.84
N ARG A 37 -13.30 48.06 -31.64
CA ARG A 37 -13.31 48.06 -33.14
C ARG A 37 -11.95 48.39 -33.82
N GLU A 38 -11.45 47.72 -34.87
CA GLU A 38 -12.02 47.30 -36.16
C GLU A 38 -11.16 46.19 -36.84
N ARG A 39 -11.78 45.11 -37.36
CA ARG A 39 -11.98 44.75 -38.80
C ARG A 39 -10.73 44.48 -39.68
N ARG A 40 -10.64 43.24 -40.20
CA ARG A 40 -10.60 42.83 -41.65
C ARG A 40 -10.15 41.35 -41.71
N SER A 41 -11.00 40.39 -42.15
CA SER A 41 -11.11 39.81 -43.52
C SER A 41 -9.74 39.64 -44.22
N SER A 42 -9.32 38.48 -44.74
CA SER A 42 -10.03 37.65 -45.74
C SER A 42 -9.30 36.35 -46.13
N LYS A 43 -10.07 35.25 -46.20
CA LYS A 43 -10.18 34.18 -47.25
C LYS A 43 -9.01 33.20 -47.60
N PRO A 44 -9.39 31.99 -48.15
CA PRO A 44 -8.60 30.76 -48.15
C PRO A 44 -7.99 30.42 -49.53
N ASN A 45 -7.14 29.39 -49.59
CA ASN A 45 -6.73 28.78 -50.87
C ASN A 45 -6.94 27.26 -50.87
N ARG A 46 -7.54 26.77 -51.96
CA ARG A 46 -7.87 25.37 -52.27
C ARG A 46 -7.53 25.14 -53.74
N GLU A 47 -6.65 24.19 -54.07
CA GLU A 47 -6.60 23.48 -55.37
C GLU A 47 -5.59 22.31 -55.23
N LEU A 48 -5.96 21.02 -55.23
CA LEU A 48 -6.45 20.09 -56.28
C LEU A 48 -5.35 19.41 -57.14
N ALA A 49 -5.25 18.08 -57.03
CA ALA A 49 -5.01 17.09 -58.11
C ALA A 49 -5.19 15.68 -57.47
N ARG A 50 -6.24 14.87 -57.77
CA ARG A 50 -6.44 13.90 -58.90
C ARG A 50 -5.30 12.89 -59.08
N ALA A 51 -5.47 11.59 -59.36
CA ALA A 51 -6.57 10.60 -59.39
C ALA A 51 -5.93 9.21 -59.68
N ASP A 52 -6.75 8.14 -59.73
CA ASP A 52 -6.49 6.74 -60.19
C ASP A 52 -5.91 5.73 -59.17
N ALA A 53 -6.27 4.45 -59.10
CA ALA A 53 -7.41 3.63 -59.56
C ALA A 53 -7.26 2.20 -58.97
N ALA A 54 -8.40 1.53 -58.71
CA ALA A 54 -8.66 0.07 -58.71
C ALA A 54 -7.98 -0.92 -57.70
N ALA A 55 -8.82 -1.78 -57.09
CA ALA A 55 -8.56 -2.86 -56.12
C ALA A 55 -8.22 -4.23 -56.79
N PRO A 56 -7.79 -5.29 -56.04
CA PRO A 56 -8.71 -6.15 -55.26
C PRO A 56 -8.20 -6.54 -53.84
N PRO A 57 -9.05 -7.16 -52.99
CA PRO A 57 -8.72 -7.51 -51.61
C PRO A 57 -8.12 -8.92 -51.51
N ASP A 58 -7.12 -9.11 -50.66
CA ASP A 58 -6.66 -10.46 -50.32
C ASP A 58 -6.27 -10.61 -48.84
N ALA A 59 -6.73 -11.72 -48.28
CA ALA A 59 -6.35 -12.40 -47.05
C ALA A 59 -6.33 -11.61 -45.72
N SER A 60 -7.46 -11.68 -45.01
CA SER A 60 -7.52 -11.66 -43.55
C SER A 60 -6.92 -12.96 -42.97
N PRO A 61 -5.90 -12.92 -42.10
CA PRO A 61 -5.62 -14.04 -41.23
C PRO A 61 -6.58 -14.01 -40.02
N ALA A 62 -7.30 -15.12 -39.84
CA ALA A 62 -8.18 -15.37 -38.70
C ALA A 62 -7.45 -15.17 -37.35
N PRO A 63 -8.11 -14.64 -36.31
CA PRO A 63 -7.59 -14.78 -34.95
C PRO A 63 -7.66 -16.25 -34.55
N SER A 64 -6.50 -16.83 -34.26
CA SER A 64 -6.40 -18.11 -33.55
C SER A 64 -7.23 -18.04 -32.28
N ASP A 65 -8.18 -18.97 -32.20
CA ASP A 65 -8.93 -19.35 -31.01
C ASP A 65 -7.93 -19.91 -29.98
N ALA A 66 -7.24 -19.00 -29.28
CA ALA A 66 -6.50 -19.34 -28.08
C ALA A 66 -7.54 -19.47 -26.97
N GLY A 67 -7.99 -20.71 -26.78
CA GLY A 67 -8.93 -21.10 -25.73
C GLY A 67 -8.65 -20.35 -24.45
N GLU A 68 -9.61 -19.51 -24.09
CA GLU A 68 -9.66 -18.79 -22.83
C GLU A 68 -9.42 -19.80 -21.71
N ALA A 69 -8.23 -19.73 -21.11
CA ALA A 69 -7.88 -20.54 -19.96
C ALA A 69 -8.92 -20.23 -18.88
N ALA A 70 -9.81 -21.21 -18.64
CA ALA A 70 -10.80 -21.15 -17.60
C ALA A 70 -10.13 -20.65 -16.31
N PRO A 71 -10.75 -19.70 -15.57
CA PRO A 71 -10.16 -19.22 -14.33
C PRO A 71 -9.91 -20.43 -13.43
N ALA A 72 -8.65 -20.58 -13.02
CA ALA A 72 -8.23 -21.63 -12.11
C ALA A 72 -9.21 -21.65 -10.93
N ARG A 73 -10.00 -22.74 -10.86
CA ARG A 73 -10.88 -22.98 -9.73
C ARG A 73 -10.02 -22.98 -8.49
N ASP A 74 -10.46 -22.19 -7.51
CA ASP A 74 -9.84 -21.96 -6.22
C ASP A 74 -9.33 -23.29 -5.65
N ALA A 75 -8.02 -23.51 -5.75
CA ALA A 75 -7.38 -24.61 -5.06
C ALA A 75 -7.65 -24.36 -3.57
N GLY A 76 -8.27 -25.33 -2.90
CA GLY A 76 -8.64 -25.25 -1.48
C GLY A 76 -7.47 -24.78 -0.60
N PRO A 77 -7.75 -24.43 0.67
CA PRO A 77 -6.82 -23.67 1.50
C PRO A 77 -5.46 -24.37 1.63
N THR A 78 -4.47 -23.94 0.85
CA THR A 78 -3.07 -24.22 1.14
C THR A 78 -2.76 -23.51 2.44
N ALA A 79 -2.54 -24.28 3.50
CA ALA A 79 -2.10 -23.75 4.78
C ALA A 79 -0.84 -22.92 4.56
N LEU A 80 -0.76 -21.77 5.23
CA LEU A 80 0.46 -20.96 5.27
C LEU A 80 1.52 -21.74 6.02
N THR A 81 2.47 -22.34 5.31
CA THR A 81 3.68 -22.89 5.93
C THR A 81 4.68 -21.74 6.09
N PRO A 82 4.98 -21.30 7.32
CA PRO A 82 5.91 -20.20 7.54
C PRO A 82 7.32 -20.58 7.11
N PRO A 83 8.10 -19.64 6.52
CA PRO A 83 9.52 -19.81 6.35
C PRO A 83 10.20 -20.09 7.70
N GLU A 84 11.28 -20.85 7.70
CA GLU A 84 12.03 -21.13 8.92
C GLU A 84 12.62 -19.82 9.50
N LEU A 85 12.21 -19.51 10.73
CA LEU A 85 12.68 -18.33 11.48
C LEU A 85 13.69 -18.69 12.58
N ARG A 86 13.84 -19.99 12.88
CA ARG A 86 14.73 -20.52 13.91
C ARG A 86 15.43 -21.76 13.38
N ASP A 87 16.66 -21.99 13.83
CA ASP A 87 17.39 -23.23 13.56
C ASP A 87 16.90 -24.39 14.45
N ALA A 88 17.54 -25.56 14.31
CA ALA A 88 17.23 -26.77 15.07
C ALA A 88 17.39 -26.59 16.59
N ASP A 89 18.24 -25.65 17.03
CA ASP A 89 18.49 -25.33 18.44
C ASP A 89 17.53 -24.24 18.96
N GLY A 90 16.64 -23.73 18.10
CA GLY A 90 15.67 -22.68 18.43
C GLY A 90 16.24 -21.26 18.36
N THR A 91 17.47 -21.08 17.89
CA THR A 91 18.10 -19.76 17.75
C THR A 91 17.46 -19.01 16.59
N PRO A 92 17.09 -17.72 16.76
CA PRO A 92 16.59 -16.91 15.66
C PRO A 92 17.57 -16.86 14.48
N LEU A 93 17.08 -17.21 13.30
CA LEU A 93 17.85 -17.10 12.08
C LEU A 93 17.95 -15.62 11.66
N PRO A 94 19.15 -15.14 11.28
CA PRO A 94 19.34 -13.77 10.88
C PRO A 94 18.74 -13.49 9.49
N GLN A 95 18.57 -12.21 9.21
CA GLN A 95 18.26 -11.72 7.88
C GLN A 95 19.31 -12.13 6.85
N THR A 96 18.87 -12.37 5.62
CA THR A 96 19.75 -12.56 4.45
C THR A 96 19.55 -11.43 3.43
N GLU A 97 20.49 -11.29 2.49
CA GLU A 97 20.36 -10.36 1.36
C GLU A 97 19.67 -10.96 0.13
N ALA A 98 19.05 -12.15 0.26
CA ALA A 98 18.27 -12.74 -0.83
C ALA A 98 17.07 -11.84 -1.18
N GLU A 99 16.97 -11.47 -2.46
CA GLU A 99 15.84 -10.69 -2.98
C GLU A 99 14.56 -11.54 -2.99
N PRO A 100 13.45 -11.07 -2.40
CA PRO A 100 12.25 -11.89 -2.33
C PRO A 100 11.48 -11.96 -3.65
N SER A 101 10.91 -13.14 -3.91
CA SER A 101 10.06 -13.33 -5.08
C SER A 101 8.60 -12.98 -4.78
N SER A 102 7.95 -12.29 -5.71
CA SER A 102 6.50 -12.06 -5.70
C SER A 102 5.69 -13.25 -6.24
N SER A 103 6.37 -14.35 -6.59
CA SER A 103 5.76 -15.60 -7.04
C SER A 103 6.20 -16.79 -6.16
N SER A 104 6.74 -16.53 -4.96
CA SER A 104 7.00 -17.60 -4.02
C SER A 104 5.67 -18.19 -3.52
N PRO A 105 5.60 -19.51 -3.24
CA PRO A 105 4.41 -20.11 -2.65
C PRO A 105 3.98 -19.43 -1.35
N TRP A 106 4.96 -18.99 -0.54
CA TRP A 106 4.73 -18.23 0.68
C TRP A 106 3.97 -16.92 0.41
N PHE A 107 4.48 -16.10 -0.50
CA PHE A 107 3.88 -14.79 -0.79
C PHE A 107 2.47 -14.93 -1.36
N GLU A 108 2.26 -15.86 -2.29
CA GLU A 108 0.94 -16.06 -2.88
C GLU A 108 -0.08 -16.60 -1.86
N ALA A 109 0.31 -17.56 -1.03
CA ALA A 109 -0.56 -18.06 0.03
C ALA A 109 -0.87 -16.96 1.04
N GLY A 110 0.13 -16.13 1.39
CA GLY A 110 0.00 -14.99 2.30
C GLY A 110 -0.97 -13.95 1.80
N ALA A 111 -0.84 -13.56 0.53
CA ALA A 111 -1.76 -12.63 -0.11
C ALA A 111 -3.20 -13.15 -0.19
N ARG A 112 -3.37 -14.45 -0.50
CA ARG A 112 -4.70 -15.11 -0.47
C ARG A 112 -5.29 -15.12 0.93
N ALA A 113 -4.48 -15.44 1.95
CA ALA A 113 -4.91 -15.43 3.34
C ALA A 113 -5.32 -14.03 3.81
N LEU A 114 -4.55 -13.00 3.44
CA LEU A 114 -4.89 -11.61 3.70
C LEU A 114 -6.23 -11.21 3.07
N PHE A 115 -6.45 -11.55 1.80
CA PHE A 115 -7.73 -11.23 1.17
C PHE A 115 -8.89 -11.95 1.86
N ARG A 116 -8.74 -13.22 2.22
CA ARG A 116 -9.75 -13.96 2.99
C ARG A 116 -10.01 -13.34 4.36
N ALA A 117 -8.96 -12.90 5.07
CA ALA A 117 -9.08 -12.19 6.34
C ALA A 117 -9.96 -10.95 6.21
N ILE A 118 -9.75 -10.15 5.14
CA ILE A 118 -10.56 -8.98 4.82
C ILE A 118 -12.00 -9.38 4.48
N GLN A 119 -12.23 -10.44 3.70
CA GLN A 119 -13.60 -10.87 3.37
C GLN A 119 -14.38 -11.39 4.59
N ALA A 120 -13.69 -12.07 5.50
CA ALA A 120 -14.26 -12.67 6.70
C ALA A 120 -14.34 -11.70 7.89
N ASP A 121 -13.76 -10.51 7.76
CA ASP A 121 -13.56 -9.56 8.86
C ASP A 121 -12.77 -10.15 10.04
N ASP A 122 -11.82 -11.04 9.73
CA ASP A 122 -11.04 -11.79 10.72
C ASP A 122 -9.54 -11.67 10.44
N PRO A 123 -8.83 -10.75 11.12
CA PRO A 123 -7.40 -10.57 10.91
C PRO A 123 -6.55 -11.78 11.29
N SER A 124 -7.04 -12.65 12.19
CA SER A 124 -6.28 -13.82 12.67
C SER A 124 -5.90 -14.78 11.54
N MET A 125 -6.70 -14.82 10.47
CA MET A 125 -6.47 -15.64 9.28
C MET A 125 -5.20 -15.27 8.51
N ALA A 126 -4.67 -14.06 8.71
CA ALA A 126 -3.52 -13.53 7.98
C ALA A 126 -2.36 -13.07 8.87
N GLU A 127 -2.45 -13.24 10.19
CA GLU A 127 -1.37 -12.88 11.12
C GLU A 127 -0.06 -13.61 10.80
N GLY A 128 -0.13 -14.85 10.28
CA GLY A 128 1.06 -15.59 9.85
C GLY A 128 1.85 -14.92 8.72
N PHE A 129 1.18 -14.14 7.85
CA PHE A 129 1.83 -13.40 6.77
C PHE A 129 2.36 -12.02 7.22
N PHE A 130 1.99 -11.58 8.42
CA PHE A 130 2.50 -10.36 9.02
C PHE A 130 3.96 -10.54 9.44
N PHE A 131 4.73 -9.45 9.40
CA PHE A 131 6.15 -9.49 9.73
C PHE A 131 6.38 -10.00 11.15
N PRO A 132 7.11 -11.11 11.34
CA PRO A 132 7.07 -11.86 12.59
C PRO A 132 7.87 -11.14 13.68
N LEU A 133 7.40 -11.24 14.93
CA LEU A 133 8.03 -10.61 16.09
C LEU A 133 9.53 -10.99 16.22
N VAL A 134 9.88 -12.25 16.00
CA VAL A 134 11.28 -12.74 16.08
C VAL A 134 12.21 -12.05 15.05
N ALA A 135 11.69 -11.65 13.90
CA ALA A 135 12.43 -10.85 12.93
C ALA A 135 12.45 -9.37 13.33
N TYR A 136 11.32 -8.88 13.85
CA TYR A 136 11.18 -7.50 14.32
C TYR A 136 12.20 -7.13 15.41
N GLU A 137 12.38 -8.01 16.39
CA GLU A 137 13.33 -7.83 17.49
C GLU A 137 14.78 -7.73 17.01
N GLN A 138 15.13 -8.42 15.92
CA GLN A 138 16.46 -8.37 15.30
C GLN A 138 16.63 -7.11 14.45
N VAL A 139 15.62 -6.71 13.68
CA VAL A 139 15.73 -5.61 12.72
C VAL A 139 15.63 -4.24 13.39
N LYS A 140 14.78 -4.07 14.41
CA LYS A 140 14.52 -2.74 14.99
C LYS A 140 15.50 -2.32 16.05
N ASP A 141 15.79 -1.03 16.07
CA ASP A 141 16.47 -0.35 17.16
C ASP A 141 15.49 0.48 18.00
N VAL A 142 14.66 -0.22 18.78
CA VAL A 142 13.69 0.39 19.70
C VAL A 142 13.84 -0.21 21.09
N LYS A 143 13.51 0.58 22.12
CA LYS A 143 13.69 0.19 23.53
C LYS A 143 12.89 -1.07 23.92
N ASP A 144 11.69 -1.22 23.38
CA ASP A 144 10.77 -2.32 23.69
C ASP A 144 10.11 -2.82 22.38
N PRO A 145 10.82 -3.68 21.62
CA PRO A 145 10.37 -4.11 20.29
C PRO A 145 9.08 -4.92 20.34
N LYS A 146 8.91 -5.77 21.37
CA LYS A 146 7.68 -6.55 21.55
C LYS A 146 6.47 -5.65 21.74
N ARG A 147 6.56 -4.67 22.65
CA ARG A 147 5.44 -3.75 22.89
C ARG A 147 5.14 -2.89 21.67
N ASP A 148 6.17 -2.42 20.96
CA ASP A 148 5.97 -1.61 19.74
C ASP A 148 5.33 -2.45 18.60
N TRP A 149 5.77 -3.68 18.40
CA TRP A 149 5.17 -4.60 17.45
C TRP A 149 3.70 -4.88 17.78
N GLU A 150 3.39 -5.21 19.03
CA GLU A 150 2.02 -5.56 19.46
C GLU A 150 1.07 -4.36 19.39
N ARG A 151 1.48 -3.21 19.95
CA ARG A 151 0.58 -2.08 20.17
C ARG A 151 0.48 -1.13 19.00
N ARG A 152 1.45 -1.14 18.09
CA ARG A 152 1.44 -0.30 16.90
C ARG A 152 1.22 -1.16 15.67
N LEU A 153 2.20 -1.99 15.31
CA LEU A 153 2.16 -2.71 14.04
C LEU A 153 0.99 -3.69 13.92
N MET A 154 0.83 -4.60 14.88
CA MET A 154 -0.24 -5.59 14.85
C MET A 154 -1.61 -4.97 15.13
N ALA A 155 -1.68 -3.98 16.02
CA ALA A 155 -2.92 -3.23 16.27
C ALA A 155 -3.42 -2.52 15.00
N ASN A 156 -2.54 -1.84 14.28
CA ASN A 156 -2.86 -1.16 13.03
C ASN A 156 -3.24 -2.15 11.94
N PHE A 157 -2.54 -3.28 11.83
CA PHE A 157 -2.91 -4.34 10.89
C PHE A 157 -4.34 -4.83 11.11
N ARG A 158 -4.71 -5.15 12.36
CA ARG A 158 -6.05 -5.61 12.70
C ARG A 158 -7.11 -4.56 12.36
N ARG A 159 -6.88 -3.31 12.75
CA ARG A 159 -7.73 -2.17 12.36
C ARG A 159 -7.91 -2.10 10.85
N ASP A 160 -6.81 -2.13 10.09
CA ASP A 160 -6.82 -1.98 8.64
C ASP A 160 -7.56 -3.12 7.93
N VAL A 161 -7.55 -4.34 8.50
CA VAL A 161 -8.37 -5.46 7.99
C VAL A 161 -9.86 -5.13 8.12
N HIS A 162 -10.29 -4.61 9.27
CA HIS A 162 -11.68 -4.18 9.49
C HIS A 162 -12.06 -3.02 8.56
N ASP A 163 -11.22 -1.98 8.47
CA ASP A 163 -11.44 -0.85 7.56
C ASP A 163 -11.59 -1.30 6.10
N TYR A 164 -10.82 -2.31 5.69
CA TYR A 164 -10.91 -2.88 4.34
C TYR A 164 -12.15 -3.75 4.15
N HIS A 165 -12.58 -4.48 5.18
CA HIS A 165 -13.84 -5.22 5.13
C HIS A 165 -15.00 -4.27 4.89
N GLU A 166 -15.07 -3.17 5.65
CA GLU A 166 -16.08 -2.13 5.48
C GLU A 166 -16.06 -1.53 4.06
N ARG A 167 -14.87 -1.32 3.47
CA ARG A 167 -14.72 -0.83 2.10
C ARG A 167 -15.20 -1.82 1.03
N LEU A 168 -15.11 -3.13 1.29
CA LEU A 168 -15.71 -4.15 0.40
C LEU A 168 -17.25 -4.10 0.45
N GLY A 169 -17.81 -3.62 1.56
CA GLY A 169 -19.24 -3.44 1.74
C GLY A 169 -20.00 -4.76 1.89
N PRO A 170 -21.34 -4.75 1.71
CA PRO A 170 -22.20 -5.89 2.02
C PRO A 170 -21.90 -7.15 1.19
N ASP A 171 -21.29 -6.97 0.01
CA ASP A 171 -20.97 -8.06 -0.91
C ASP A 171 -19.52 -8.58 -0.74
N ALA A 172 -18.86 -8.29 0.39
CA ALA A 172 -17.45 -8.65 0.63
C ALA A 172 -17.13 -10.13 0.35
N LYS A 173 -18.03 -11.05 0.74
CA LYS A 173 -17.87 -12.50 0.53
C LYS A 173 -17.89 -12.93 -0.94
N SER A 174 -18.48 -12.10 -1.81
CA SER A 174 -18.59 -12.35 -3.25
C SER A 174 -17.45 -11.71 -4.04
N ALA A 175 -16.62 -10.87 -3.40
CA ALA A 175 -15.42 -10.35 -4.02
C ALA A 175 -14.43 -11.49 -4.31
N ARG A 176 -13.69 -11.40 -5.43
CA ARG A 176 -12.77 -12.45 -5.85
C ARG A 176 -11.35 -11.94 -5.88
N PHE A 177 -10.46 -12.60 -5.15
CA PHE A 177 -9.03 -12.30 -5.20
C PHE A 177 -8.48 -12.52 -6.62
N VAL A 178 -7.68 -11.56 -7.10
CA VAL A 178 -7.01 -11.65 -8.40
C VAL A 178 -5.50 -11.80 -8.23
N GLY A 179 -4.88 -11.03 -7.34
CA GLY A 179 -3.43 -11.09 -7.14
C GLY A 179 -2.87 -9.89 -6.39
N VAL A 180 -1.55 -9.82 -6.26
CA VAL A 180 -0.84 -8.64 -5.78
C VAL A 180 -0.04 -8.03 -6.93
N GLU A 181 -0.19 -6.72 -7.10
CA GLU A 181 0.61 -5.92 -8.01
C GLU A 181 1.66 -5.17 -7.18
N LEU A 182 2.93 -5.56 -7.33
CA LEU A 182 4.04 -4.86 -6.68
C LEU A 182 4.42 -3.61 -7.46
N ALA A 183 4.57 -2.50 -6.76
CA ALA A 183 5.10 -1.25 -7.30
C ALA A 183 6.63 -1.35 -7.44
N LYS A 184 7.11 -2.09 -8.45
CA LYS A 184 8.53 -2.43 -8.65
C LYS A 184 9.45 -1.20 -8.69
N GLU A 185 8.95 -0.07 -9.18
CA GLU A 185 9.67 1.21 -9.17
C GLU A 185 9.95 1.77 -7.77
N ARG A 186 9.27 1.23 -6.75
CA ARG A 186 9.45 1.58 -5.32
C ARG A 186 10.20 0.50 -4.56
N LEU A 187 10.60 -0.58 -5.22
CA LEU A 187 11.44 -1.62 -4.63
C LEU A 187 12.81 -1.02 -4.30
N LYS A 188 13.25 -1.20 -3.05
CA LYS A 188 14.51 -0.64 -2.58
C LYS A 188 15.16 -1.54 -1.56
N TRP A 189 16.47 -1.75 -1.71
CA TRP A 189 17.32 -2.21 -0.62
C TRP A 189 17.53 -1.08 0.40
N MET A 190 17.06 -1.32 1.61
CA MET A 190 17.24 -0.47 2.77
C MET A 190 18.55 -0.89 3.43
N LYS A 191 19.53 0.04 3.47
CA LYS A 191 20.82 -0.22 4.10
C LYS A 191 20.67 -0.30 5.63
N PRO A 192 21.53 -1.05 6.33
CA PRO A 192 21.62 -0.99 7.79
C PRO A 192 21.64 0.45 8.32
N ARG A 193 21.01 0.69 9.47
CA ARG A 193 20.80 2.00 10.11
C ARG A 193 19.81 2.94 9.42
N SER A 194 19.18 2.51 8.33
CA SER A 194 18.04 3.24 7.73
C SER A 194 16.77 3.00 8.54
N GLU A 195 15.90 4.01 8.67
CA GLU A 195 14.56 3.88 9.28
C GLU A 195 14.55 3.31 10.72
N GLY A 196 15.61 3.60 11.49
CA GLY A 196 15.74 3.10 12.86
C GLY A 196 16.01 1.59 12.94
N ASN A 197 16.59 1.00 11.90
CA ASN A 197 16.81 -0.44 11.79
C ASN A 197 18.29 -0.81 11.87
N LYS A 198 18.61 -1.91 12.54
CA LYS A 198 19.98 -2.44 12.69
C LYS A 198 20.47 -3.15 11.42
N LEU A 199 19.57 -3.81 10.70
CA LEU A 199 19.88 -4.69 9.57
C LEU A 199 19.32 -4.15 8.24
N GLY A 200 19.91 -4.60 7.13
CA GLY A 200 19.42 -4.29 5.79
C GLY A 200 18.28 -5.22 5.35
N TYR A 201 17.42 -4.75 4.45
CA TYR A 201 16.29 -5.53 3.92
C TYR A 201 15.77 -4.90 2.63
N TYR A 202 15.07 -5.68 1.80
CA TYR A 202 14.27 -5.14 0.71
C TYR A 202 12.93 -4.63 1.24
N ARG A 203 12.50 -3.49 0.72
CA ARG A 203 11.18 -2.92 0.94
C ARG A 203 10.55 -2.55 -0.38
N VAL A 204 9.25 -2.77 -0.51
CA VAL A 204 8.43 -2.18 -1.57
C VAL A 204 7.20 -1.55 -0.96
N THR A 205 6.83 -0.36 -1.44
CA THR A 205 5.72 0.44 -0.88
C THR A 205 4.66 0.74 -1.93
N ARG A 206 3.43 1.05 -1.49
CA ARG A 206 2.28 1.41 -2.35
C ARG A 206 1.92 0.34 -3.38
N ASN A 207 1.94 -0.92 -2.96
CA ASN A 207 1.50 -2.06 -3.77
C ASN A 207 -0.03 -2.11 -3.80
N ARG A 208 -0.60 -2.97 -4.65
CA ARG A 208 -2.06 -3.16 -4.76
C ARG A 208 -2.46 -4.60 -4.55
N LEU A 209 -3.44 -4.82 -3.67
CA LEU A 209 -4.18 -6.07 -3.57
C LEU A 209 -5.33 -6.01 -4.57
N ARG A 210 -5.22 -6.75 -5.68
CA ARG A 210 -6.18 -6.74 -6.80
C ARG A 210 -7.30 -7.74 -6.55
N TYR A 211 -8.53 -7.30 -6.82
CA TYR A 211 -9.71 -8.14 -6.71
C TYR A 211 -10.77 -7.73 -7.73
N GLU A 212 -11.77 -8.59 -7.93
CA GLU A 212 -13.01 -8.27 -8.62
C GLU A 212 -14.14 -8.12 -7.62
N THR A 213 -14.98 -7.10 -7.78
CA THR A 213 -16.20 -6.96 -6.98
C THR A 213 -17.19 -8.08 -7.32
N ALA A 214 -18.26 -8.20 -6.53
CA ALA A 214 -19.34 -9.15 -6.80
C ALA A 214 -19.98 -8.98 -8.19
N GLN A 215 -19.87 -7.79 -8.77
CA GLN A 215 -20.36 -7.46 -10.11
C GLN A 215 -19.30 -7.69 -11.21
N GLY A 216 -18.17 -8.32 -10.88
CA GLY A 216 -17.07 -8.62 -11.81
C GLY A 216 -16.23 -7.39 -12.19
N LYS A 217 -16.36 -6.26 -11.47
CA LYS A 217 -15.58 -5.05 -11.79
C LYS A 217 -14.19 -5.13 -11.15
N PRO A 218 -13.11 -4.81 -11.87
CA PRO A 218 -11.78 -4.78 -11.29
C PRO A 218 -11.67 -3.65 -10.27
N ALA A 219 -11.09 -3.97 -9.11
CA ALA A 219 -10.84 -3.04 -8.02
C ALA A 219 -9.50 -3.37 -7.33
N SER A 220 -9.10 -2.50 -6.40
CA SER A 220 -7.88 -2.72 -5.62
C SER A 220 -7.94 -2.08 -4.24
N LEU A 221 -7.33 -2.74 -3.27
CA LEU A 221 -6.98 -2.16 -1.97
C LEU A 221 -5.49 -1.83 -1.95
N GLU A 222 -5.07 -0.85 -1.14
CA GLU A 222 -3.64 -0.59 -0.96
C GLU A 222 -2.99 -1.70 -0.13
N LEU A 223 -1.75 -2.01 -0.45
CA LEU A 223 -0.87 -2.86 0.36
C LEU A 223 0.40 -2.05 0.61
N THR A 224 0.35 -1.22 1.65
CA THR A 224 1.24 -0.06 1.81
C THR A 224 2.71 -0.41 1.89
N SER A 225 3.10 -1.45 2.65
CA SER A 225 4.51 -1.83 2.75
C SER A 225 4.71 -3.31 2.98
N LEU A 226 5.60 -3.87 2.16
CA LEU A 226 6.18 -5.19 2.34
C LEU A 226 7.66 -5.07 2.75
N ILE A 227 8.13 -5.98 3.59
CA ILE A 227 9.51 -6.10 4.03
C ILE A 227 10.04 -7.51 3.73
N SER A 228 11.31 -7.63 3.36
CA SER A 228 11.95 -8.94 3.22
C SER A 228 12.38 -9.51 4.55
N TRP A 229 12.23 -10.82 4.72
CA TRP A 229 13.00 -11.60 5.68
C TRP A 229 13.39 -12.93 5.05
N ARG A 230 14.68 -13.23 5.02
CA ARG A 230 15.23 -14.50 4.52
C ARG A 230 14.73 -14.91 3.13
N GLY A 231 14.68 -13.95 2.20
CA GLY A 231 14.24 -14.19 0.82
C GLY A 231 12.72 -14.23 0.62
N GLU A 232 11.94 -13.90 1.65
CA GLU A 232 10.48 -13.91 1.58
C GLU A 232 9.87 -12.55 1.93
N TRP A 233 8.74 -12.22 1.31
CA TRP A 233 7.96 -11.01 1.59
C TRP A 233 7.06 -11.20 2.81
N TYR A 234 6.97 -10.17 3.64
CA TYR A 234 6.04 -10.08 4.75
C TYR A 234 5.32 -8.73 4.75
N LEU A 235 4.07 -8.72 5.20
CA LEU A 235 3.29 -7.51 5.39
C LEU A 235 3.74 -6.75 6.66
N VAL A 236 3.87 -5.43 6.56
CA VAL A 236 4.10 -4.56 7.74
C VAL A 236 3.01 -3.51 7.90
N HIS A 237 2.57 -2.92 6.79
CA HIS A 237 1.58 -1.87 6.75
C HIS A 237 0.59 -2.15 5.63
N LEU A 238 -0.70 -2.15 5.95
CA LEU A 238 -1.77 -2.49 5.01
C LEU A 238 -2.40 -1.23 4.41
N ASN A 239 -2.83 -0.28 5.24
CA ASN A 239 -3.53 0.94 4.82
C ASN A 239 -2.91 2.21 5.44
N GLY A 240 -1.83 2.71 4.83
CA GLY A 240 -1.06 3.84 5.37
C GLY A 240 0.03 3.41 6.35
N PHE A 241 0.73 4.38 6.93
CA PHE A 241 1.86 4.14 7.86
C PHE A 241 1.50 4.39 9.34
N ASP A 242 0.24 4.76 9.60
CA ASP A 242 -0.28 5.18 10.90
C ASP A 242 -0.52 4.00 11.84
#